data_AF-A0AA43HJQ1-F1
#
_entry.id   AF-A0AA43HJQ1-F1
#
_cell.length_a   1.000
_cell.length_b   1.000
_cell.length_c   1.000
_cell.angle_alpha   90.00
_cell.angle_beta   90.00
_cell.angle_gamma   90.00
#
_symmetry.space_group_name_H-M   'P 1'
#
loop_
_entity.id
_entity.type
_entity.pdbx_description
1 polymer ?
#
loop_
_entity_poly.entity_id
_entity_poly.type
_entity_poly.pdbx_seq_one_letter_code
_entity_poly.pdbx_strand_id
1 'polypeptide(L)' 'MPEGPSIVLLREAAARFKGKTVRGVSGNSTLDLACLEGRRVRAVRSWGKHFLLEFSHVSLRIHLMMFGS' A
#
# COMPACT_ATOMS: atom_id res chain seq x y z
N MET A 1 -1.58 5.63 16.74
CA MET A 1 -1.17 6.70 15.82
C MET A 1 -0.11 6.15 14.88
N PRO A 2 -0.45 5.88 13.62
CA PRO A 2 0.51 5.55 12.58
C PRO A 2 1.52 6.69 12.37
N GLU A 3 2.71 6.51 12.94
CA GLU A 3 3.86 7.40 12.80
C GLU A 3 4.94 6.76 11.93
N GLY A 4 5.97 7.53 11.57
CA GLY A 4 7.10 7.07 10.75
C GLY A 4 7.63 5.69 11.17
N PRO A 5 8.03 5.49 12.45
CA PRO A 5 8.53 4.19 12.91
C PRO A 5 7.53 3.04 12.72
N SER A 6 6.26 3.24 13.04
CA SER A 6 5.22 2.20 12.86
C SER A 6 4.94 1.89 11.38
N ILE A 7 5.07 2.88 10.48
CA ILE A 7 4.95 2.66 9.03
C ILE A 7 6.13 1.84 8.49
N VAL A 8 7.33 1.97 9.07
CA VAL A 8 8.46 1.10 8.72
C VAL A 8 8.16 -0.36 9.08
N LEU A 9 7.59 -0.61 10.27
CA LEU A 9 7.16 -1.95 10.68
C LEU A 9 6.07 -2.51 9.76
N LEU A 10 5.08 -1.68 9.40
CA LEU A 10 4.05 -2.06 8.42
C LEU A 10 4.66 -2.44 7.07
N ARG A 11 5.63 -1.65 6.58
CA ARG A 11 6.37 -1.95 5.34
C ARG A 11 7.05 -3.32 5.41
N GLU A 12 7.70 -3.63 6.53
CA GLU A 12 8.38 -4.91 6.72
C GLU A 12 7.39 -6.07 6.75
N ALA A 13 6.30 -5.95 7.50
CA ALA A 13 5.25 -6.96 7.55
C ALA A 13 4.57 -7.17 6.18
N ALA A 14 4.39 -6.09 5.41
CA ALA A 14 3.79 -6.14 4.08
C ALA A 14 4.76 -6.56 2.97
N ALA A 15 6.07 -6.65 3.23
CA ALA A 15 7.07 -7.02 2.22
C ALA A 15 6.78 -8.38 1.56
N ARG A 16 6.08 -9.29 2.26
CA ARG A 16 5.59 -10.58 1.74
C ARG A 16 4.70 -10.47 0.49
N PHE A 17 4.10 -9.31 0.24
CA PHE A 17 3.28 -9.07 -0.95
C PHE A 17 4.08 -8.67 -2.18
N LYS A 18 5.38 -8.35 -2.04
CA LYS A 18 6.25 -8.08 -3.18
C LYS A 18 6.24 -9.27 -4.15
N GLY A 19 5.97 -8.98 -5.42
CA GLY A 19 5.89 -9.96 -6.49
C GLY A 19 4.57 -10.72 -6.58
N LYS A 20 3.61 -10.49 -5.67
CA LYS A 20 2.27 -11.07 -5.75
C LYS A 20 1.35 -10.24 -6.65
N THR A 21 0.36 -10.90 -7.22
CA THR A 21 -0.67 -10.28 -8.05
C THR A 21 -1.90 -9.97 -7.21
N VAL A 22 -2.45 -8.77 -7.36
CA VAL A 22 -3.71 -8.35 -6.73
C VAL A 22 -4.84 -9.17 -7.35
N ARG A 23 -5.59 -9.91 -6.52
CA ARG A 23 -6.71 -10.76 -6.97
C ARG A 23 -8.05 -10.06 -6.97
N GLY A 24 -8.22 -9.06 -6.12
CA GLY A 24 -9.44 -8.30 -5.97
C GLY A 24 -9.18 -7.04 -5.17
N VAL A 25 -10.01 -6.03 -5.37
CA VAL A 25 -9.96 -4.74 -4.68
C VAL A 25 -11.34 -4.39 -4.16
N SER A 26 -11.41 -3.97 -2.91
CA SER A 26 -12.63 -3.50 -2.26
C SER A 26 -12.31 -2.41 -1.24
N GLY A 27 -13.31 -1.61 -0.87
CA GLY A 27 -13.17 -0.52 0.09
C GLY A 27 -14.09 0.65 -0.23
N ASN A 28 -13.96 1.72 0.55
CA ASN A 28 -14.79 2.93 0.47
C ASN A 28 -14.02 4.16 -0.03
N SER A 29 -12.87 3.95 -0.69
CA SER A 29 -12.11 5.06 -1.29
C SER A 29 -12.87 5.65 -2.46
N THR A 30 -12.75 6.97 -2.65
CA THR A 30 -13.28 7.67 -3.83
C THR A 30 -12.38 7.52 -5.06
N LEU A 31 -11.17 6.98 -4.90
CA LEU A 31 -10.24 6.71 -6.01
C LEU A 31 -10.64 5.43 -6.75
N ASP A 32 -10.45 5.40 -8.07
CA ASP A 32 -10.57 4.16 -8.84
C ASP A 32 -9.37 3.24 -8.53
N LEU A 33 -9.60 2.31 -7.60
CA LEU A 33 -8.63 1.29 -7.22
C LEU A 33 -8.86 -0.02 -8.01
N ALA A 34 -9.96 -0.16 -8.75
CA ALA A 34 -10.23 -1.37 -9.54
C ALA A 34 -9.16 -1.58 -10.62
N CYS A 35 -8.55 -0.48 -11.10
CA CYS A 35 -7.39 -0.51 -11.99
C CYS A 35 -6.17 -1.28 -11.43
N LEU A 36 -6.13 -1.60 -10.13
CA LEU A 36 -5.05 -2.37 -9.51
C LEU A 36 -5.26 -3.89 -9.59
N GLU A 37 -6.47 -4.37 -9.86
CA GLU A 37 -6.74 -5.80 -10.01
C GLU A 37 -5.92 -6.41 -11.16
N GLY A 38 -5.40 -7.63 -10.95
CA GLY A 38 -4.52 -8.29 -11.91
C GLY A 38 -3.11 -7.72 -11.99
N ARG A 39 -2.80 -6.60 -11.31
CA ARG A 39 -1.47 -5.98 -11.32
C ARG A 39 -0.57 -6.58 -10.25
N ARG A 40 0.72 -6.68 -10.56
CA ARG A 40 1.75 -7.21 -9.67
C ARG A 40 2.37 -6.11 -8.82
N VAL A 41 2.43 -6.32 -7.51
CA VAL A 41 3.14 -5.43 -6.58
C VAL A 41 4.64 -5.55 -6.85
N ARG A 42 5.27 -4.48 -7.32
CA ARG A 42 6.72 -4.44 -7.61
C ARG A 42 7.54 -4.18 -6.37
N ALA A 43 7.08 -3.28 -5.51
CA ALA A 43 7.74 -2.95 -4.25
C ALA A 43 6.74 -2.49 -3.20
N VAL A 44 7.14 -2.67 -1.95
CA VAL A 44 6.48 -2.13 -0.75
C VAL A 44 7.46 -1.15 -0.12
N ARG A 45 7.06 0.10 0.04
CA ARG A 45 7.93 1.20 0.48
C ARG A 45 7.23 2.04 1.55
N SER A 46 8.00 2.89 2.21
CA SER A 46 7.51 3.88 3.15
C SER A 46 8.28 5.18 3.01
N TRP A 47 7.63 6.30 3.32
CA TRP A 47 8.25 7.63 3.40
C TRP A 47 7.53 8.48 4.43
N GLY A 48 8.19 8.79 5.55
CA GLY A 48 7.55 9.46 6.68
C GLY A 48 6.29 8.71 7.13
N LYS A 49 5.13 9.38 7.11
CA LYS A 49 3.82 8.79 7.49
C LYS A 49 3.08 8.12 6.33
N HIS A 50 3.74 7.95 5.17
CA HIS A 50 3.14 7.34 4.00
C HIS A 50 3.58 5.89 3.83
N PHE A 51 2.60 5.03 3.57
CA PHE A 51 2.79 3.67 3.10
C PHE A 51 2.57 3.63 1.57
N LEU A 52 3.43 2.91 0.85
CA LEU A 52 3.51 2.98 -0.60
C LEU A 52 3.55 1.58 -1.21
N LEU A 53 2.67 1.32 -2.19
CA LEU A 53 2.73 0.14 -3.06
C LEU A 53 3.07 0.58 -4.47
N GLU A 54 4.17 0.06 -5.00
CA GLU A 54 4.63 0.35 -6.35
C GLU A 54 4.12 -0.71 -7.32
N PHE A 55 3.56 -0.28 -8.45
CA PHE A 55 3.22 -1.14 -9.59
C PHE A 55 3.90 -0.60 -10.86
N SER A 56 3.71 -1.25 -12.01
CA SER A 56 4.44 -0.93 -13.26
C SER A 56 4.30 0.51 -13.76
N HIS A 57 3.09 1.07 -13.68
CA HIS A 57 2.73 2.37 -14.27
C HIS A 57 2.04 3.32 -13.28
N VAL A 58 1.81 2.88 -12.04
CA VAL A 58 1.19 3.71 -11.00
C VAL A 58 1.66 3.21 -9.64
N SER A 59 1.63 4.09 -8.65
CA SER A 59 1.88 3.77 -7.25
C SER A 59 0.68 4.16 -6.41
N LEU A 60 0.33 3.31 -5.45
CA LEU A 60 -0.69 3.62 -4.46
C LEU A 60 0.00 4.22 -3.22
N ARG A 61 -0.40 5.44 -2.84
CA ARG A 61 0.07 6.11 -1.62
C ARG A 61 -1.04 6.15 -0.59
N ILE A 62 -0.76 5.59 0.58
CA ILE A 62 -1.71 5.43 1.67
C ILE A 62 -1.25 6.29 2.85
N HIS A 63 -2.18 7.04 3.42
CA HIS A 63 -1.99 7.79 4.66
C HIS A 63 -2.99 7.27 5.70
N LEU A 64 -2.49 6.67 6.78
CA LEU A 64 -3.33 5.93 7.74
C LEU A 64 -4.01 6.82 8.79
N MET A 65 -3.77 8.13 8.77
CA MET A 65 -4.36 9.08 9.72
C MET A 65 -4.08 8.67 11.18
N MET A 66 -5.05 8.80 12.10
CA MET A 66 -4.85 8.55 13.53
C MET A 66 -5.04 7.08 13.94
N PHE A 67 -5.95 6.37 13.26
CA PHE A 67 -6.46 5.03 13.63
C PHE A 67 -6.33 3.97 12.53
N GLY A 68 -5.80 4.30 11.36
CA GLY A 68 -5.57 3.31 10.31
C GLY A 68 -4.52 2.28 10.73
N SER A 69 -4.60 1.08 10.17
CA SER A 69 -3.76 -0.07 10.48
C SER A 69 -3.39 -0.83 9.22
#